data_AF-A0A842W151-F1
#
_entry.id   AF-A0A842W151-F1
#
_cell.length_a   1.000
_cell.length_b   1.000
_cell.length_c   1.000
_cell.angle_alpha   90.00
_cell.angle_beta   90.00
_cell.angle_gamma   90.00
#
_symmetry.space_group_name_H-M   'P 1'
#
loop_
_entity.id
_entity.type
_entity.pdbx_description
1 polymer ?
#
loop_
_entity_poly.entity_id
_entity_poly.type
_entity_poly.pdbx_seq_one_letter_code
_entity_poly.pdbx_strand_id
1 'polypeptide(L)' 'MTIINITLPFTLINEIEDFSKILNEILNQNVALNILKFSASDKGINLLLDIPEGKVSTVTTSLKKN' A
#
# COMPACT_ATOMS: atom_id res chain seq x y z
N MET A 1 8.97 13.59 -3.90
CA MET A 1 7.83 12.85 -3.32
C MET A 1 6.95 12.43 -4.48
N THR A 2 6.56 11.15 -4.53
CA THR A 2 5.80 10.56 -5.65
C THR A 2 4.47 10.04 -5.14
N ILE A 3 3.42 10.40 -5.85
CA ILE A 3 2.09 9.85 -5.63
C ILE A 3 1.94 8.58 -6.45
N ILE A 4 1.62 7.47 -5.79
CA ILE A 4 1.30 6.20 -6.43
C ILE A 4 -0.13 5.78 -6.09
N ASN A 5 -0.80 5.16 -7.06
CA ASN A 5 -2.10 4.53 -6.85
C ASN A 5 -1.91 3.02 -6.82
N ILE A 6 -2.40 2.38 -5.76
CA ILE A 6 -2.36 0.93 -5.59
C ILE A 6 -3.76 0.38 -5.35
N THR A 7 -4.04 -0.78 -5.95
CA THR A 7 -5.27 -1.53 -5.75
C THR A 7 -4.91 -2.84 -5.06
N LEU A 8 -5.44 -3.04 -3.86
CA LEU A 8 -5.31 -4.25 -3.08
C LEU A 8 -6.60 -5.07 -3.25
N PRO A 9 -6.56 -6.20 -3.97
CA PRO A 9 -7.74 -7.05 -4.14
C PRO A 9 -8.19 -7.63 -2.79
N PHE A 10 -9.50 -7.86 -2.62
CA PHE A 10 -10.04 -8.42 -1.37
C PHE A 10 -9.52 -9.82 -1.04
N THR A 11 -8.98 -10.54 -2.02
CA THR A 11 -8.28 -11.82 -1.76
C THR A 11 -7.08 -11.65 -0.82
N LEU A 12 -6.51 -10.45 -0.73
CA LEU A 12 -5.40 -10.09 0.16
C LEU A 12 -5.85 -9.39 1.44
N ILE A 13 -7.11 -8.95 1.53
CA ILE A 13 -7.65 -8.22 2.68
C ILE A 13 -8.98 -8.87 3.05
N ASN A 14 -8.88 -9.95 3.83
CA ASN A 14 -10.04 -10.61 4.40
C ASN A 14 -10.46 -9.90 5.69
N GLU A 15 -9.48 -9.41 6.45
CA GLU A 15 -9.70 -8.70 7.71
C GLU A 15 -8.92 -7.37 7.75
N ILE A 16 -9.34 -6.44 8.60
CA ILE A 16 -8.67 -5.14 8.75
C ILE A 16 -7.21 -5.28 9.23
N GLU A 17 -6.89 -6.39 9.87
CA GLU A 17 -5.55 -6.73 10.33
C GLU A 17 -4.61 -7.06 9.17
N ASP A 18 -5.13 -7.62 8.06
CA ASP A 18 -4.33 -7.88 6.87
C ASP A 18 -3.88 -6.58 6.21
N PHE A 19 -4.75 -5.57 6.19
CA PHE A 19 -4.39 -4.22 5.77
C PHE A 19 -3.26 -3.64 6.64
N SER A 20 -3.33 -3.88 7.95
CA SER A 20 -2.30 -3.44 8.91
C SER A 20 -0.95 -4.11 8.64
N LYS A 21 -0.94 -5.41 8.28
CA LYS A 21 0.27 -6.13 7.88
C LYS A 21 0.91 -5.52 6.62
N ILE A 22 0.09 -5.22 5.61
CA ILE A 22 0.55 -4.62 4.35
C ILE A 22 1.21 -3.26 4.61
N LEU A 23 0.57 -2.40 5.41
CA LEU A 23 1.17 -1.10 5.76
C LEU A 23 2.46 -1.27 6.57
N ASN A 24 2.49 -2.19 7.53
CA ASN A 24 3.68 -2.47 8.34
C ASN A 24 4.86 -2.95 7.48
N GLU A 25 4.64 -3.77 6.46
CA GLU A 25 5.70 -4.16 5.53
C GLU A 25 6.29 -2.98 4.76
N ILE A 26 5.46 -2.01 4.38
CA ILE A 26 5.94 -0.79 3.74
C ILE A 26 6.77 0.04 4.73
N LEU A 27 6.27 0.21 5.96
CA LEU A 27 6.94 0.98 7.02
C LEU A 27 8.27 0.33 7.45
N ASN A 28 8.36 -1.00 7.46
CA ASN A 28 9.58 -1.76 7.78
C ASN A 28 10.75 -1.49 6.82
N GLN A 29 10.50 -0.89 5.65
CA GLN A 29 11.54 -0.48 4.69
C GLN A 29 12.13 0.90 5.00
N ASN A 30 11.86 1.43 6.19
CA ASN A 30 12.25 2.76 6.65
C ASN A 30 11.70 3.85 5.71
N VAL A 31 10.44 3.68 5.31
CA VAL A 31 9.73 4.56 4.37
C VAL A 31 8.59 5.22 5.13
N ALA A 32 8.67 6.55 5.31
CA ALA A 32 7.51 7.33 5.70
C ALA A 32 6.57 7.46 4.49
N LEU A 33 5.27 7.25 4.71
CA LEU A 33 4.24 7.35 3.68
C LEU A 33 3.04 8.13 4.21
N ASN A 34 2.35 8.85 3.33
CA ASN A 34 1.02 9.37 3.62
C ASN A 34 -0.01 8.62 2.80
N ILE A 35 -1.13 8.26 3.41
CA ILE A 35 -2.32 7.79 2.69
C ILE A 35 -3.15 9.02 2.35
N LEU A 36 -3.06 9.48 1.11
CA LEU A 36 -3.80 10.65 0.62
C LEU A 36 -5.27 10.34 0.36
N LYS A 37 -5.57 9.09 0.00
CA LYS A 37 -6.93 8.62 -0.25
C LYS A 37 -7.05 7.14 0.05
N PHE A 38 -8.17 6.77 0.65
CA PHE A 38 -8.61 5.40 0.86
C PHE A 38 -10.01 5.23 0.25
N SER A 39 -10.25 4.16 -0.48
CA SER A 39 -11.60 3.81 -0.96
C SER A 39 -11.72 2.31 -1.19
N ALA A 40 -12.91 1.76 -0.92
CA ALA A 40 -13.22 0.36 -1.22
C ALA A 40 -14.24 0.29 -2.36
N SER A 41 -14.07 -0.65 -3.27
CA SER A 41 -15.03 -1.00 -4.32
C SER A 41 -15.14 -2.51 -4.44
N ASP A 42 -16.06 -2.99 -5.27
CA ASP A 42 -16.17 -4.39 -5.72
C ASP A 42 -14.86 -5.05 -6.20
N LYS A 43 -13.85 -4.24 -6.58
CA LYS A 43 -12.53 -4.70 -7.06
C LYS A 43 -11.47 -4.75 -5.95
N GLY A 44 -11.80 -4.32 -4.74
CA GLY A 44 -10.88 -4.25 -3.60
C GLY A 44 -10.70 -2.84 -3.04
N ILE A 45 -9.57 -2.63 -2.35
CA ILE A 45 -9.22 -1.37 -1.70
C ILE A 45 -8.24 -0.59 -2.59
N ASN A 46 -8.57 0.65 -2.91
CA ASN A 46 -7.67 1.57 -3.59
C ASN A 46 -7.04 2.54 -2.59
N LEU A 47 -5.72 2.67 -2.66
CA LEU A 47 -4.94 3.61 -1.86
C LEU A 47 -4.17 4.54 -2.77
N LEU A 48 -4.27 5.83 -2.49
CA LEU A 48 -3.38 6.84 -3.05
C LEU A 48 -2.31 7.12 -2.01
N LEU A 49 -1.07 6.71 -2.27
CA LEU A 49 0.05 6.87 -1.35
C LEU A 49 0.99 7.96 -1.84
N ASP A 50 1.46 8.79 -0.92
CA ASP A 50 2.59 9.69 -1.14
C ASP A 50 3.83 9.09 -0.47
N ILE A 51 4.84 8.78 -1.29
CA ILE A 51 6.08 8.11 -0.85
C ILE A 51 7.33 8.82 -1.41
N PRO A 52 8.50 8.68 -0.76
CA PRO A 52 9.76 9.19 -1.29
C PRO A 52 10.08 8.58 -2.67
N GLU A 53 10.52 9.43 -3.62
CA GLU A 53 10.82 9.03 -5.02
C GLU A 53 11.77 7.83 -5.11
N GLY A 54 12.83 7.81 -4.29
CA GLY A 54 13.82 6.72 -4.28
C GLY A 54 13.32 5.40 -3.70
N LYS A 55 12.08 5.33 -3.22
CA LYS A 55 11.51 4.16 -2.53
C LYS A 55 10.35 3.51 -3.28
N VAL A 56 9.89 4.10 -4.39
CA VAL A 56 8.76 3.58 -5.20
C VAL A 56 8.97 2.12 -5.62
N SER A 57 10.16 1.77 -6.10
CA SER A 57 10.49 0.40 -6.52
C SER A 57 10.48 -0.58 -5.36
N THR A 58 11.01 -0.19 -4.20
CA THR A 58 11.01 -0.98 -2.97
C THR A 58 9.58 -1.28 -2.52
N VAL A 59 8.74 -0.24 -2.41
CA VAL A 59 7.33 -0.38 -1.99
C VAL A 59 6.56 -1.27 -2.96
N THR A 60 6.70 -1.03 -4.27
CA THR A 60 6.03 -1.83 -5.30
C THR A 60 6.44 -3.30 -5.25
N THR A 61 7.71 -3.59 -4.95
CA THR A 61 8.23 -4.97 -4.88
C THR A 61 7.71 -5.70 -3.64
N SER A 62 7.66 -5.04 -2.48
CA SER A 62 7.08 -5.63 -1.26
C SER A 62 5.61 -5.96 -1.45
N LEU A 63 4.84 -5.06 -2.06
CA LEU A 63 3.43 -5.28 -2.33
C LEU A 63 3.14 -6.42 -3.32
N LYS A 64 4.07 -6.75 -4.22
CA LYS A 64 3.91 -7.84 -5.19
C LYS A 64 4.28 -9.23 -4.64
N LYS A 65 4.95 -9.30 -3.48
CA LYS A 65 5.36 -10.57 -2.87
C LYS A 65 4.26 -11.22 -2.04
N ASN A 66 3.21 -10.48 -1.73
CA ASN A 66 2.04 -10.92 -0.98
C ASN A 66 0.84 -11.06 -1.91
#